data_AF-A0AAN6JPC8-F1
#
_entry.id   AF-A0AAN6JPC8-F1
#
_cell.length_a   1.000
_cell.length_b   1.000
_cell.length_c   1.000
_cell.angle_alpha   90.00
_cell.angle_beta   90.00
_cell.angle_gamma   90.00
#
_symmetry.space_group_name_H-M   'P 1'
#
loop_
_entity.id
_entity.type
_entity.pdbx_description
1 polymer ?
#
loop_
_entity_poly.entity_id
_entity_poly.type
_entity_poly.pdbx_seq_one_letter_code
_entity_poly.pdbx_strand_id
1 'polypeptide(L)'
;MSRGLLTTPFAVVTGLGLVSSSYFFFGNLGMVTCGVIKMTTSARDRQRLDINPDRAVALWADMFEAGLRNFAPTSIVTVLTHLTAGLMVKKYSLSSNKELSSQLFLASSLISLTILPYTAGVMMANIKNLLATRDRILAARAHGEVTVLQESEGDDVLQRIQAWKVQNLGRMAIGLTSWTLGNAAIALLLV
;
A
#
# COMPACT_ATOMS: atom_id res chain seq x y z
N MET A 1 14.06 35.16 -17.30
CA MET A 1 14.07 34.74 -15.87
C MET A 1 12.96 33.72 -15.66
N SER A 2 13.32 32.43 -15.54
CA SER A 2 12.41 31.31 -15.35
C SER A 2 11.78 31.39 -13.95
N ARG A 3 10.56 31.93 -13.84
CA ARG A 3 9.74 31.78 -12.63
C ARG A 3 9.23 30.33 -12.61
N GLY A 4 10.02 29.52 -11.91
CA GLY A 4 9.81 28.15 -11.46
C GLY A 4 8.65 27.37 -12.05
N LEU A 5 8.98 26.34 -12.83
CA LEU A 5 8.11 25.18 -13.07
C LEU A 5 7.47 24.71 -11.75
N LEU A 6 8.25 24.74 -10.65
CA LEU A 6 7.89 24.39 -9.27
C LEU A 6 6.82 25.29 -8.61
N THR A 7 6.52 26.48 -9.13
CA THR A 7 5.50 27.39 -8.55
C THR A 7 4.13 27.27 -9.22
N THR A 8 4.00 26.38 -10.20
CA THR A 8 2.71 26.14 -10.86
C THR A 8 1.88 25.14 -10.05
N PRO A 9 0.55 25.32 -9.93
CA PRO A 9 -0.29 24.32 -9.27
C PRO A 9 -0.17 22.93 -9.92
N PHE A 10 0.16 22.88 -11.22
CA PHE A 10 0.44 21.63 -11.94
C PHE A 10 1.68 20.89 -11.39
N ALA A 11 2.78 21.59 -11.15
CA ALA A 11 4.00 20.97 -10.60
C ALA A 11 3.81 20.49 -9.16
N VAL A 12 3.07 21.25 -8.34
CA VAL A 12 2.73 20.84 -6.96
C VAL A 12 1.93 19.54 -6.98
N VAL A 13 0.87 19.50 -7.78
CA VAL A 13 -0.01 18.32 -7.90
C VAL A 13 0.74 17.11 -8.44
N THR A 14 1.55 17.30 -9.49
CA THR A 14 2.34 16.23 -10.10
C THR A 14 3.39 15.68 -9.14
N GLY A 15 4.11 16.57 -8.44
CA GLY A 15 5.08 16.17 -7.42
C GLY A 15 4.44 15.42 -6.26
N LEU A 16 3.28 15.88 -5.78
CA LEU A 16 2.54 15.20 -4.71
C LEU A 16 2.03 13.82 -5.17
N GLY A 17 1.55 13.69 -6.40
CA GLY A 17 1.16 12.40 -6.99
C GLY A 17 2.32 11.42 -7.11
N LEU A 18 3.49 11.90 -7.53
CA LEU A 18 4.71 11.09 -7.60
C LEU A 18 5.15 10.62 -6.21
N VAL A 19 5.22 11.52 -5.23
CA VAL A 19 5.64 11.18 -3.86
C VAL A 19 4.65 10.21 -3.21
N SER A 20 3.36 10.48 -3.33
CA SER A 20 2.33 9.61 -2.75
C SER A 20 2.29 8.23 -3.40
N SER A 21 2.24 8.13 -4.73
CA SER A 21 2.26 6.83 -5.42
C SER A 21 3.55 6.03 -5.13
N SER A 22 4.70 6.70 -5.05
CA SER A 22 5.98 6.07 -4.69
C SER A 22 5.96 5.55 -3.26
N TYR A 23 5.51 6.35 -2.30
CA TYR A 23 5.39 5.94 -0.90
C TYR A 23 4.46 4.74 -0.76
N PHE A 24 3.33 4.74 -1.47
CA PHE A 24 2.40 3.60 -1.47
C PHE A 24 3.09 2.32 -1.98
N PHE A 25 3.72 2.37 -3.16
CA PHE A 25 4.33 1.20 -3.77
C PHE A 25 5.56 0.70 -2.99
N PHE A 26 6.56 1.55 -2.78
CA PHE A 26 7.80 1.16 -2.12
C PHE A 26 7.61 0.88 -0.63
N GLY A 27 6.69 1.57 0.04
CA GLY A 27 6.32 1.27 1.42
C GLY A 27 5.76 -0.14 1.56
N ASN A 28 4.83 -0.54 0.67
CA ASN A 28 4.31 -1.91 0.66
C ASN A 28 5.37 -2.94 0.26
N LEU A 29 6.25 -2.62 -0.69
CA LEU A 29 7.35 -3.50 -1.08
C LEU A 29 8.32 -3.75 0.09
N GLY A 30 8.70 -2.71 0.82
CA GLY A 30 9.55 -2.81 2.00
C GLY A 30 8.92 -3.70 3.08
N MET A 31 7.62 -3.52 3.37
CA MET A 31 6.90 -4.35 4.33
C MET A 31 6.99 -5.84 4.00
N VAL A 32 6.84 -6.21 2.72
CA VAL A 32 6.81 -7.62 2.28
C VAL A 32 8.22 -8.23 2.16
N THR A 33 9.23 -7.45 1.78
CA THR A 33 10.57 -7.96 1.43
C THR A 33 11.58 -7.91 2.57
N CYS A 34 11.48 -6.94 3.46
CA CYS A 34 12.42 -6.76 4.58
C CYS A 34 11.75 -6.44 5.93
N GLY A 35 10.43 -6.22 5.95
CA GLY A 35 9.69 -5.86 7.15
C GLY A 35 9.08 -7.04 7.90
N VAL A 36 8.10 -6.70 8.75
CA VAL A 36 7.38 -7.63 9.64
C VAL A 36 6.79 -8.81 8.89
N ILE A 37 6.25 -8.60 7.68
CA ILE A 37 5.62 -9.67 6.89
C ILE A 37 6.63 -10.74 6.53
N LYS A 38 7.87 -10.39 6.18
CA LYS A 38 8.91 -11.40 5.95
C LYS A 38 9.18 -12.21 7.21
N MET A 39 9.32 -11.53 8.35
CA MET A 39 9.60 -12.19 9.64
C MET A 39 8.48 -13.14 10.07
N THR A 40 7.21 -12.79 9.82
CA THR A 40 6.05 -13.61 10.21
C THR A 40 5.70 -14.70 9.19
N THR A 41 6.13 -14.57 7.93
CA THR A 41 5.84 -15.55 6.87
C THR A 41 6.97 -16.53 6.58
N SER A 42 8.21 -16.20 6.93
CA SER A 42 9.37 -17.09 6.74
C SER A 42 9.50 -18.04 7.92
N ALA A 43 9.38 -19.35 7.69
CA ALA A 43 9.57 -20.36 8.74
C ALA A 43 10.97 -20.25 9.38
N ARG A 44 12.00 -20.02 8.56
CA ARG A 44 13.38 -19.79 9.01
C ARG A 44 13.51 -18.57 9.93
N ASP A 45 12.91 -17.43 9.53
CA ASP A 45 13.01 -16.22 10.35
C ASP A 45 12.17 -16.34 11.63
N ARG A 46 10.99 -16.96 11.58
CA ARG A 46 10.19 -17.24 12.77
C ARG A 46 10.96 -18.09 13.78
N GLN A 47 11.59 -19.18 13.34
CA GLN A 47 12.39 -20.03 14.21
C GLN A 47 13.60 -19.27 14.78
N ARG A 48 14.30 -18.49 13.95
CA ARG A 48 15.48 -17.72 14.37
C ARG A 48 15.13 -16.62 15.40
N LEU A 49 13.95 -16.04 15.29
CA LEU A 49 13.49 -14.91 16.12
C LEU A 49 12.52 -15.32 17.23
N ASP A 50 12.29 -16.62 17.42
CA ASP A 50 11.32 -17.16 18.39
C ASP A 50 9.91 -16.53 18.23
N ILE A 51 9.43 -16.43 16.99
CA ILE A 51 8.11 -15.88 16.68
C ILE A 51 7.11 -17.03 16.57
N ASN A 52 6.39 -17.28 17.67
CA ASN A 52 5.23 -18.16 17.68
C ASN A 52 4.02 -17.52 16.95
N PRO A 53 2.96 -18.28 16.62
CA PRO A 53 1.79 -17.77 15.91
C PRO A 53 1.12 -16.57 16.60
N ASP A 54 1.05 -16.58 17.94
CA ASP A 54 0.48 -15.47 18.72
C ASP A 54 1.25 -14.15 18.50
N ARG A 55 2.59 -14.22 18.57
CA ARG A 55 3.47 -13.08 18.30
C ARG A 55 3.38 -12.67 16.83
N ALA A 56 3.26 -13.62 15.91
CA ALA A 56 3.16 -13.34 14.48
C ALA A 56 1.92 -12.50 14.13
N VAL A 57 0.75 -12.86 14.65
CA VAL A 57 -0.50 -12.12 14.38
C VAL A 57 -0.52 -10.76 15.08
N ALA A 58 0.05 -10.65 16.29
CA ALA A 58 0.20 -9.37 16.97
C ALA A 58 1.09 -8.41 16.18
N LEU A 59 2.29 -8.87 15.77
CA LEU A 59 3.20 -8.08 14.95
C LEU A 59 2.57 -7.67 13.61
N TRP A 60 1.86 -8.60 12.96
CA TRP A 60 1.12 -8.30 11.73
C TRP A 60 0.05 -7.22 11.95
N ALA A 61 -0.72 -7.31 13.04
CA ALA A 61 -1.80 -6.37 13.33
C ALA A 61 -1.27 -4.97 13.62
N ASP A 62 -0.23 -4.86 14.44
CA ASP A 62 0.40 -3.58 14.77
C ASP A 62 0.96 -2.90 13.50
N MET A 63 1.63 -3.68 12.66
CA MET A 63 2.11 -3.22 11.35
C MET A 63 0.93 -2.80 10.44
N PHE A 64 -0.17 -3.56 10.44
CA PHE A 64 -1.33 -3.27 9.60
C PHE A 64 -2.02 -1.98 10.04
N GLU A 65 -2.25 -1.79 11.34
CA GLU A 65 -2.90 -0.58 11.87
C GLU A 65 -2.05 0.67 11.63
N ALA A 66 -0.73 0.58 11.84
CA ALA A 66 0.20 1.65 11.51
C ALA A 66 0.22 1.94 10.00
N GLY A 67 0.25 0.88 9.17
CA GLY A 67 0.22 0.99 7.72
C GLY A 67 -1.09 1.60 7.20
N LEU A 68 -2.23 1.21 7.74
CA LEU A 68 -3.55 1.69 7.32
C LEU A 68 -3.67 3.21 7.46
N ARG A 69 -3.17 3.77 8.58
CA ARG A 69 -3.17 5.22 8.85
C ARG A 69 -2.37 6.02 7.82
N ASN A 70 -1.39 5.40 7.16
CA ASN A 70 -0.56 6.05 6.16
C ASN A 70 -1.01 5.74 4.74
N PHE A 71 -1.21 4.46 4.39
CA PHE A 71 -1.49 4.05 3.01
C PHE A 71 -2.88 4.42 2.50
N ALA A 72 -3.90 4.46 3.35
CA ALA A 72 -5.24 4.85 2.90
C ALA A 72 -5.27 6.33 2.47
N PRO A 73 -4.78 7.30 3.27
CA PRO A 73 -4.62 8.68 2.81
C PRO A 73 -3.72 8.80 1.59
N THR A 74 -2.58 8.11 1.54
CA THR A 74 -1.68 8.15 0.39
C THR A 74 -2.36 7.72 -0.91
N SER A 75 -3.20 6.67 -0.87
CA SER A 75 -3.95 6.19 -2.04
C SER A 75 -4.93 7.25 -2.53
N ILE A 76 -5.66 7.90 -1.61
CA ILE A 76 -6.60 8.98 -1.93
C ILE A 76 -5.87 10.18 -2.55
N VAL A 77 -4.75 10.59 -1.94
CA VAL A 77 -3.91 11.67 -2.46
C VAL A 77 -3.42 11.34 -3.87
N THR A 78 -2.98 10.10 -4.11
CA THR A 78 -2.56 9.64 -5.45
C THR A 78 -3.67 9.78 -6.48
N VAL A 79 -4.89 9.31 -6.16
CA VAL A 79 -6.06 9.42 -7.04
C VAL A 79 -6.33 10.87 -7.42
N LEU A 80 -6.45 11.74 -6.41
CA LEU A 80 -6.83 13.14 -6.59
C LEU A 80 -5.76 13.92 -7.35
N THR A 81 -4.49 13.67 -7.03
CA THR A 81 -3.37 14.36 -7.68
C THR A 81 -3.20 13.93 -9.13
N HIS A 82 -3.24 12.63 -9.43
CA HIS A 82 -3.17 12.17 -10.83
C HIS A 82 -4.40 12.61 -11.64
N LEU A 83 -5.60 12.62 -11.05
CA LEU A 83 -6.80 13.17 -11.72
C LEU A 83 -6.59 14.65 -12.05
N THR A 84 -6.17 15.43 -11.06
CA THR A 84 -5.96 16.88 -11.21
C THR A 84 -4.84 17.16 -12.21
N ALA A 85 -3.72 16.43 -12.17
CA ALA A 85 -2.64 16.54 -13.14
C ALA A 85 -3.12 16.25 -14.56
N GLY A 86 -3.91 15.19 -14.75
CA GLY A 86 -4.50 14.84 -16.04
C GLY A 86 -5.40 15.93 -16.62
N LEU A 87 -6.22 16.58 -15.77
CA LEU A 87 -7.07 17.70 -16.17
C LEU A 87 -6.29 18.99 -16.46
N MET A 88 -5.21 19.23 -15.71
CA MET A 88 -4.42 20.45 -15.80
C MET A 88 -3.39 20.44 -16.92
N VAL A 89 -2.83 19.28 -17.29
CA VAL A 89 -1.69 19.20 -18.22
C VAL A 89 -2.01 19.83 -19.58
N LYS A 90 -3.25 19.72 -20.06
CA LYS A 90 -3.67 20.31 -21.35
C LYS A 90 -3.58 21.84 -21.36
N LYS A 91 -3.81 22.46 -20.20
CA LYS A 91 -3.82 23.92 -20.00
C LYS A 91 -2.44 24.47 -19.67
N TYR A 92 -1.64 23.74 -18.91
CA TYR A 92 -0.39 24.26 -18.33
C TYR A 92 0.89 23.71 -18.97
N SER A 93 0.81 22.65 -19.80
CA SER A 93 1.97 22.12 -20.52
C SER A 93 2.08 22.68 -21.94
N LEU A 94 3.31 23.03 -22.32
CA LEU A 94 3.71 23.39 -23.68
C LEU A 94 4.21 22.19 -24.49
N SER A 95 4.32 21.00 -23.90
CA SER A 95 4.79 19.79 -24.58
C SER A 95 3.81 19.36 -25.69
N SER A 96 4.36 18.86 -26.79
CA SER A 96 3.61 18.20 -27.87
C SER A 96 2.90 16.93 -27.41
N ASN A 97 3.40 16.27 -26.36
CA ASN A 97 2.88 15.02 -25.81
C ASN A 97 1.78 15.20 -24.75
N LYS A 98 1.31 16.44 -24.51
CA LYS A 98 0.37 16.76 -23.42
C LYS A 98 -0.93 15.95 -23.43
N GLU A 99 -1.42 15.54 -24.60
CA GLU A 99 -2.63 14.71 -24.70
C GLU A 99 -2.37 13.30 -24.16
N LEU A 100 -1.28 12.67 -24.57
CA LEU A 100 -0.90 11.34 -24.09
C LEU A 100 -0.57 11.38 -22.59
N SER A 101 0.17 12.38 -22.11
CA SER A 101 0.40 12.57 -20.68
C SER A 101 -0.90 12.74 -19.88
N SER A 102 -1.89 13.47 -20.42
CA SER A 102 -3.21 13.60 -19.80
C SER A 102 -3.88 12.24 -19.63
N GLN A 103 -3.90 11.44 -20.70
CA GLN A 103 -4.50 10.10 -20.69
C GLN A 103 -3.81 9.17 -19.68
N LEU A 104 -2.47 9.21 -19.60
CA LEU A 104 -1.70 8.40 -18.66
C LEU A 104 -1.97 8.80 -17.20
N PHE A 105 -2.05 10.09 -16.90
CA PHE A 105 -2.44 10.57 -15.57
C PHE A 105 -3.86 10.14 -15.19
N LEU A 106 -4.82 10.26 -16.12
CA LEU A 106 -6.21 9.82 -15.88
C LEU A 106 -6.29 8.30 -15.69
N ALA A 107 -5.59 7.52 -16.52
CA ALA A 107 -5.51 6.07 -16.37
C ALA A 107 -4.88 5.67 -15.01
N SER A 108 -3.79 6.35 -14.62
CA SER A 108 -3.16 6.16 -13.32
C SER A 108 -4.11 6.46 -12.16
N SER A 109 -4.91 7.53 -12.25
CA SER A 109 -5.94 7.86 -11.26
C SER A 109 -7.01 6.78 -11.16
N LEU A 110 -7.56 6.33 -12.30
CA LEU A 110 -8.57 5.28 -12.35
C LEU A 110 -8.06 3.94 -11.78
N ILE A 111 -6.83 3.55 -12.10
CA ILE A 111 -6.22 2.34 -11.55
C ILE A 111 -6.01 2.48 -10.05
N SER A 112 -5.51 3.63 -9.58
CA SER A 112 -5.34 3.89 -8.14
C SER A 112 -6.66 3.83 -7.37
N LEU A 113 -7.76 4.26 -8.00
CA LEU A 113 -9.09 4.23 -7.40
C LEU A 113 -9.54 2.80 -7.06
N THR A 114 -9.06 1.80 -7.80
CA THR A 114 -9.39 0.38 -7.55
C THR A 114 -8.74 -0.21 -6.31
N ILE A 115 -7.75 0.45 -5.71
CA ILE A 115 -7.04 -0.02 -4.49
C ILE A 115 -8.01 -0.19 -3.32
N LEU A 116 -8.91 0.79 -3.09
CA LEU A 116 -9.85 0.75 -1.97
C LEU A 116 -10.93 -0.34 -2.17
N PRO A 117 -11.62 -0.43 -3.33
CA PRO A 117 -12.53 -1.54 -3.62
C PRO A 117 -11.85 -2.91 -3.54
N TYR A 118 -10.62 -3.05 -4.04
CA TYR A 118 -9.86 -4.30 -3.93
C TYR A 118 -9.61 -4.67 -2.47
N THR A 119 -9.18 -3.70 -1.65
CA THR A 119 -8.97 -3.94 -0.21
C THR A 119 -10.28 -4.34 0.48
N ALA A 120 -11.38 -3.64 0.20
CA ALA A 120 -12.68 -3.90 0.79
C ALA A 120 -13.27 -5.27 0.37
N GLY A 121 -13.18 -5.61 -0.93
CA GLY A 121 -13.80 -6.81 -1.49
C GLY A 121 -12.96 -8.08 -1.33
N VAL A 122 -11.63 -7.97 -1.38
CA VAL A 122 -10.74 -9.15 -1.40
C VAL A 122 -10.02 -9.37 -0.06
N MET A 123 -9.59 -8.29 0.59
CA MET A 123 -8.72 -8.40 1.78
C MET A 123 -9.47 -8.31 3.11
N MET A 124 -10.59 -7.57 3.14
CA MET A 124 -11.24 -7.15 4.39
C MET A 124 -11.68 -8.33 5.27
N ALA A 125 -12.20 -9.41 4.68
CA ALA A 125 -12.62 -10.58 5.43
C ALA A 125 -11.44 -11.22 6.20
N ASN A 126 -10.30 -11.36 5.53
CA ASN A 126 -9.09 -11.91 6.16
C ASN A 126 -8.50 -10.95 7.21
N ILE A 127 -8.50 -9.64 6.91
CA ILE A 127 -8.07 -8.59 7.86
C ILE A 127 -8.88 -8.65 9.15
N LYS A 128 -10.21 -8.72 9.06
CA LYS A 128 -11.09 -8.79 10.24
C LYS A 128 -10.80 -10.02 11.09
N ASN A 129 -10.60 -11.18 10.47
CA ASN A 129 -10.29 -12.41 11.20
C ASN A 129 -8.95 -12.32 11.93
N LEU A 130 -7.91 -11.78 11.28
CA LEU A 130 -6.60 -11.62 11.89
C LEU A 130 -6.63 -10.61 13.05
N LEU A 131 -7.34 -9.48 12.90
CA LEU A 131 -7.52 -8.51 13.98
C LEU A 131 -8.31 -9.11 15.15
N ALA A 132 -9.42 -9.79 14.89
CA ALA A 132 -10.20 -10.47 15.94
C ALA A 132 -9.36 -11.52 16.69
N THR A 133 -8.48 -12.24 15.98
CA THR A 133 -7.56 -13.20 16.60
C THR A 133 -6.54 -12.49 17.50
N ARG A 134 -5.96 -11.38 17.04
CA ARG A 134 -5.06 -10.55 17.87
C ARG A 134 -5.77 -10.06 19.13
N ASP A 135 -6.99 -9.55 18.99
CA ASP A 135 -7.78 -9.03 20.12
C ASP A 135 -8.06 -10.13 21.15
N ARG A 136 -8.41 -11.35 20.70
CA ARG A 136 -8.57 -12.53 21.57
C ARG A 136 -7.29 -12.85 22.34
N ILE A 137 -6.14 -12.84 21.67
CA ILE A 137 -4.84 -13.12 22.29
C ILE A 137 -4.47 -12.06 23.33
N LEU A 138 -4.69 -10.78 23.01
CA LEU A 138 -4.41 -9.70 23.96
C LEU A 138 -5.29 -9.78 25.20
N ALA A 139 -6.58 -10.09 25.02
CA ALA A 139 -7.50 -10.29 26.14
C ALA A 139 -7.03 -11.45 27.05
N ALA A 140 -6.71 -12.61 26.46
CA ALA A 140 -6.20 -13.77 27.20
C ALA A 140 -4.89 -13.49 27.94
N ARG A 141 -3.95 -12.77 27.32
CA ARG A 141 -2.69 -12.35 27.95
C ARG A 141 -2.89 -11.39 29.12
N ALA A 142 -3.90 -10.52 29.05
CA ALA A 142 -4.26 -9.66 30.18
C ALA A 142 -4.72 -10.47 31.42
N HIS A 143 -5.17 -11.72 31.21
CA HIS A 143 -5.52 -12.67 32.26
C HIS A 143 -4.38 -13.64 32.64
N GLY A 144 -3.17 -13.45 32.10
CA GLY A 144 -1.97 -14.22 32.47
C GLY A 144 -1.66 -15.43 31.59
N GLU A 145 -2.39 -15.65 30.49
CA GLU A 145 -2.08 -16.73 29.55
C GLU A 145 -0.84 -16.39 28.71
N VAL A 146 0.14 -17.31 28.66
CA VAL A 146 1.41 -17.09 27.94
C VAL A 146 1.31 -17.51 26.46
N THR A 147 0.61 -18.60 26.17
CA THR A 147 0.34 -19.11 24.82
C THR A 147 -1.14 -19.42 24.72
N VAL A 148 -1.81 -18.81 23.75
CA VAL A 148 -3.27 -18.83 23.62
C VAL A 148 -3.70 -19.73 22.47
N LEU A 149 -2.97 -19.73 21.36
CA LEU A 149 -3.31 -20.54 20.20
C LEU A 149 -2.85 -21.99 20.40
N GLN A 150 -3.78 -22.92 20.18
CA GLN A 150 -3.44 -24.33 19.97
C GLN A 150 -2.70 -24.51 18.65
N GLU A 151 -1.97 -25.61 18.47
CA GLU A 151 -1.15 -25.86 17.28
C GLU A 151 -1.93 -25.70 15.96
N SER A 152 -3.12 -26.30 15.87
CA SER A 152 -4.00 -26.20 14.70
C SER A 152 -4.51 -24.79 14.43
N GLU A 153 -4.85 -24.02 15.48
CA GLU A 153 -5.25 -22.62 15.35
C GLU A 153 -4.05 -21.76 14.93
N GLY A 154 -2.86 -22.07 15.46
CA GLY A 154 -1.61 -21.40 15.12
C GLY A 154 -1.27 -21.54 13.63
N ASP A 155 -1.45 -22.73 13.06
CA ASP A 155 -1.24 -22.98 11.64
C ASP A 155 -2.25 -22.22 10.76
N ASP A 156 -3.54 -22.19 11.13
CA ASP A 156 -4.56 -21.39 10.42
C ASP A 156 -4.19 -19.90 10.41
N VAL A 157 -3.75 -19.36 11.55
CA VAL A 157 -3.32 -17.96 11.67
C VAL A 157 -2.14 -17.65 10.76
N LEU A 158 -1.13 -18.51 10.72
CA LEU A 158 0.02 -18.34 9.83
C LEU A 158 -0.39 -18.42 8.35
N GLN A 159 -1.30 -19.34 8.01
CA GLN A 159 -1.85 -19.45 6.66
C GLN A 159 -2.62 -18.18 6.26
N ARG A 160 -3.38 -17.57 7.18
CA ARG A 160 -4.08 -16.30 6.95
C ARG A 160 -3.13 -15.12 6.75
N ILE A 161 -2.03 -15.05 7.50
CA ILE A 161 -0.99 -14.03 7.29
C ILE A 161 -0.35 -14.20 5.90
N GLN A 162 -0.10 -15.45 5.47
CA GLN A 162 0.38 -15.73 4.10
C GLN A 162 -0.64 -15.33 3.04
N ALA A 163 -1.91 -15.65 3.25
CA ALA A 163 -2.99 -15.26 2.35
C ALA A 163 -3.07 -13.73 2.24
N TRP A 164 -2.94 -13.01 3.37
CA TRP A 164 -2.90 -11.54 3.36
C TRP A 164 -1.70 -11.02 2.56
N LYS A 165 -0.52 -11.63 2.69
CA LYS A 165 0.67 -11.26 1.91
C LYS A 165 0.42 -11.40 0.41
N VAL A 166 -0.16 -12.52 -0.02
CA VAL A 166 -0.51 -12.75 -1.44
C VAL A 166 -1.55 -11.73 -1.93
N GLN A 167 -2.59 -11.47 -1.14
CA GLN A 167 -3.59 -10.47 -1.48
C GLN A 167 -2.97 -9.05 -1.56
N ASN A 168 -2.05 -8.72 -0.64
CA ASN A 168 -1.33 -7.44 -0.65
C ASN A 168 -0.40 -7.31 -1.86
N LEU A 169 0.20 -8.39 -2.36
CA LEU A 169 0.94 -8.38 -3.63
C LEU A 169 0.04 -7.99 -4.81
N GLY A 170 -1.21 -8.47 -4.84
CA GLY A 170 -2.20 -8.01 -5.82
C GLY A 170 -2.48 -6.50 -5.70
N ARG A 171 -2.67 -6.00 -4.48
CA ARG A 171 -2.82 -4.56 -4.22
C ARG A 171 -1.58 -3.74 -4.63
N MET A 172 -0.39 -4.28 -4.41
CA MET A 172 0.87 -3.66 -4.84
C MET A 172 1.01 -3.63 -6.37
N ALA A 173 0.55 -4.66 -7.09
CA ALA A 173 0.58 -4.67 -8.55
C ALA A 173 -0.28 -3.54 -9.14
N ILE A 174 -1.45 -3.27 -8.53
CA ILE A 174 -2.28 -2.11 -8.87
C ILE A 174 -1.50 -0.81 -8.61
N GLY A 175 -0.87 -0.68 -7.44
CA GLY A 175 -0.04 0.47 -7.09
C GLY A 175 1.15 0.70 -8.03
N LEU A 176 1.85 -0.37 -8.42
CA LEU A 176 2.97 -0.33 -9.37
C LEU A 176 2.51 0.14 -10.74
N THR A 177 1.37 -0.36 -11.22
CA THR A 177 0.81 0.04 -12.52
C THR A 177 0.47 1.52 -12.52
N SER A 178 -0.23 1.99 -11.47
CA SER A 178 -0.51 3.41 -11.27
C SER A 178 0.78 4.26 -11.24
N TRP A 179 1.76 3.86 -10.43
CA TRP A 179 3.04 4.55 -10.30
C TRP A 179 3.78 4.65 -11.64
N THR A 180 3.82 3.56 -12.41
CA THR A 180 4.47 3.50 -13.72
C THR A 180 3.82 4.46 -14.71
N LEU A 181 2.48 4.48 -14.76
CA LEU A 181 1.73 5.37 -15.65
C LEU A 181 1.93 6.85 -15.27
N GLY A 182 1.93 7.17 -13.98
CA GLY A 182 2.22 8.53 -13.50
C GLY A 182 3.64 8.99 -13.87
N ASN A 183 4.64 8.13 -13.70
CA ASN A 183 6.03 8.43 -14.11
C ASN A 183 6.18 8.56 -15.62
N ALA A 184 5.54 7.69 -16.40
CA ALA A 184 5.55 7.78 -17.87
C ALA A 184 4.90 9.09 -18.35
N ALA A 185 3.79 9.51 -17.72
CA ALA A 185 3.14 10.79 -18.02
C ALA A 185 4.09 11.97 -17.79
N ILE A 186 4.86 11.96 -16.69
CA ILE A 186 5.86 12.98 -16.38
C ILE A 186 7.01 12.94 -17.40
N ALA A 187 7.55 11.76 -17.69
CA ALA A 187 8.66 11.61 -18.63
C ALA A 187 8.32 12.19 -20.02
N LEU A 188 7.10 11.95 -20.51
CA LEU A 188 6.61 12.51 -21.77
C LEU A 188 6.51 14.04 -21.80
N LEU A 189 6.38 14.69 -20.64
CA LEU A 189 6.35 16.15 -20.56
C LEU A 189 7.75 16.78 -20.57
N LEU A 190 8.78 15.96 -20.34
CA LEU A 190 10.19 16.39 -20.32
C LEU A 190 10.89 16.20 -21.67
N VAL A 191 10.25 15.49 -22.61
CA VAL A 191 10.70 15.27 -24.00
C VAL A 191 9.84 16.11 -24.94
#